data_AF-A0AAE0Y0K2-F1
#
_entry.id   AF-A0AAE0Y0K2-F1
#
_cell.length_a   1.000
_cell.length_b   1.000
_cell.length_c   1.000
_cell.angle_alpha   90.00
_cell.angle_beta   90.00
_cell.angle_gamma   90.00
#
_symmetry.space_group_name_H-M   'P 1'
#
loop_
_entity.id
_entity.type
_entity.pdbx_description
1 polymer ?
#
loop_
_entity_poly.entity_id
_entity_poly.type
_entity_poly.pdbx_seq_one_letter_code
_entity_poly.pdbx_strand_id
1 'polypeptide(L)'
;MEKQSFIKIQLGREMDTEDGITPRHSRHAHSSKHGKEKATPTAARELGKRSDKEVNLQIFKTSEEMMNVERHLKHLRHQLARNESKDRKMADQVRQKIADQESYLQQLKTSSQTLESHKKSRSAHKKLTIF
;
A
#
# COMPACT_ATOMS: atom_id res chain seq x y z
N MET A 1 -1.89 47.23 -9.04
CA MET A 1 -1.10 47.55 -7.83
C MET A 1 -1.39 46.43 -6.85
N GLU A 2 -0.51 45.59 -6.31
CA GLU A 2 0.94 45.45 -6.18
C GLU A 2 1.18 43.91 -6.16
N LYS A 3 2.13 43.32 -6.91
CA LYS A 3 3.57 43.24 -6.63
C LYS A 3 3.91 42.60 -5.26
N GLN A 4 4.32 41.33 -5.28
CA GLN A 4 5.71 40.85 -5.02
C GLN A 4 5.77 39.52 -4.27
N SER A 5 6.37 38.55 -4.94
CA SER A 5 6.97 37.33 -4.40
C SER A 5 8.20 37.67 -3.55
N PHE A 6 8.43 36.98 -2.43
CA PHE A 6 9.77 36.84 -1.87
C PHE A 6 10.01 35.44 -1.29
N ILE A 7 10.89 34.73 -2.00
CA ILE A 7 11.57 33.51 -1.61
C ILE A 7 12.62 33.88 -0.55
N LYS A 8 12.65 33.18 0.58
CA LYS A 8 13.73 33.31 1.58
C LYS A 8 14.56 32.02 1.59
N ILE A 9 15.62 32.03 0.79
CA ILE A 9 16.73 31.08 0.85
C ILE A 9 17.63 31.55 2.00
N GLN A 10 17.79 30.72 3.03
CA GLN A 10 18.80 30.95 4.06
C GLN A 10 20.00 30.06 3.76
N LEU A 11 20.95 30.63 3.02
CA LEU A 11 22.32 30.12 2.87
C LEU A 11 23.12 30.61 4.07
N GLY A 12 23.53 29.69 4.95
CA GLY A 12 24.56 29.91 5.96
C GLY A 12 25.82 29.15 5.54
N ARG A 13 26.82 29.89 5.09
CA ARG A 13 28.19 29.44 4.80
C ARG A 13 29.13 30.14 5.80
N GLU A 14 30.26 29.49 6.08
CA GLU A 14 31.47 29.98 6.77
C GLU A 14 31.48 29.80 8.30
N MET A 15 32.56 29.35 8.97
CA MET A 15 33.97 29.26 8.60
C MET A 15 34.65 28.00 9.16
N ASP A 16 35.69 27.59 8.42
CA ASP A 16 36.68 26.58 8.71
C ASP A 16 37.51 26.87 9.98
N THR A 17 37.91 25.79 10.67
CA THR A 17 39.09 25.81 11.54
C THR A 17 39.75 24.42 11.47
N GLU A 18 40.71 24.31 10.56
CA GLU A 18 41.84 23.35 10.58
C GLU A 18 42.68 23.68 11.85
N ASP A 19 43.42 22.83 12.57
CA ASP A 19 44.15 21.60 12.27
C ASP A 19 44.43 20.86 13.59
N GLY A 20 44.49 19.53 13.55
CA GLY A 20 44.86 18.70 14.69
C GLY A 20 45.19 17.26 14.29
N ILE A 21 46.30 17.09 13.55
CA ILE A 21 46.80 15.82 13.03
C ILE A 21 47.37 14.94 14.16
N THR A 22 46.90 13.68 14.27
CA THR A 22 47.79 12.52 14.52
C THR A 22 47.33 11.28 13.72
N PRO A 23 48.24 10.43 13.21
CA PRO A 23 47.93 9.35 12.25
C PRO A 23 47.97 7.93 12.86
N ARG A 24 47.44 6.98 12.06
CA ARG A 24 47.47 5.49 12.15
C ARG A 24 46.27 4.88 12.90
N HIS A 25 45.42 4.07 12.28
CA HIS A 25 45.75 2.85 11.54
C HIS A 25 44.66 2.48 10.51
N SER A 26 45.09 2.22 9.28
CA SER A 26 44.31 1.50 8.26
C SER A 26 43.98 0.09 8.74
N ARG A 27 42.69 -0.27 8.74
CA ARG A 27 42.22 -1.66 8.59
C ARG A 27 40.96 -1.66 7.73
N HIS A 28 41.16 -2.15 6.50
CA HIS A 28 40.24 -2.91 5.66
C HIS A 28 38.73 -2.86 5.95
N ALA A 29 38.03 -2.27 4.98
CA ALA A 29 36.83 -2.77 4.30
C ALA A 29 35.92 -3.74 5.06
N HIS A 30 34.65 -3.34 5.26
CA HIS A 30 33.50 -4.10 4.78
C HIS A 30 32.32 -3.15 4.56
N SER A 31 31.99 -2.92 3.30
CA SER A 31 30.68 -2.46 2.88
C SER A 31 29.64 -3.50 3.27
N SER A 32 28.80 -3.19 4.27
CA SER A 32 27.54 -3.89 4.46
C SER A 32 26.42 -2.86 4.45
N LYS A 33 25.90 -2.66 3.23
CA LYS A 33 24.58 -2.12 2.98
C LYS A 33 23.57 -2.96 3.75
N HIS A 34 23.04 -2.45 4.85
CA HIS A 34 21.68 -2.79 5.28
C HIS A 34 21.10 -1.63 6.08
N GLY A 35 20.81 -0.54 5.38
CA GLY A 35 19.67 0.29 5.74
C GLY A 35 18.43 -0.60 5.67
N LYS A 36 18.08 -1.26 6.78
CA LYS A 36 16.76 -1.81 6.98
C LYS A 36 15.82 -0.63 7.14
N GLU A 37 15.42 -0.06 6.02
CA GLU A 37 14.16 0.65 5.94
C GLU A 37 13.12 -0.31 6.51
N LYS A 38 12.58 0.04 7.68
CA LYS A 38 11.47 -0.67 8.29
C LYS A 38 10.28 -0.48 7.35
N ALA A 39 10.20 -1.31 6.32
CA ALA A 39 8.97 -1.53 5.59
C ALA A 39 7.91 -1.86 6.64
N THR A 40 6.93 -0.98 6.78
CA THR A 40 5.88 -1.02 7.80
C THR A 40 5.33 -2.44 7.93
N PRO A 41 5.70 -3.21 8.99
CA PRO A 41 5.27 -4.58 9.15
C PRO A 41 4.02 -4.65 10.04
N THR A 42 3.21 -3.60 10.07
CA THR A 42 2.06 -3.50 10.97
C THR A 42 0.99 -4.51 10.56
N ALA A 43 0.62 -4.55 9.27
CA ALA A 43 -0.43 -5.45 8.80
C ALA A 43 -0.09 -6.95 8.98
N ALA A 44 1.09 -7.39 8.55
CA ALA A 44 1.49 -8.80 8.66
C ALA A 44 1.68 -9.23 10.13
N ARG A 45 2.26 -8.36 10.97
CA ARG A 45 2.45 -8.64 12.40
C ARG A 45 1.14 -8.63 13.17
N GLU A 46 0.18 -7.81 12.76
CA GLU A 46 -1.18 -7.81 13.33
C GLU A 46 -1.96 -9.06 12.93
N LEU A 47 -1.85 -9.49 11.67
CA LEU A 47 -2.44 -10.75 11.23
C LEU A 47 -1.92 -11.92 12.06
N GLY A 48 -0.61 -11.95 12.36
CA GLY A 48 0.02 -12.96 13.22
C GLY A 48 -0.62 -13.13 14.60
N LYS A 49 -1.22 -12.07 15.16
CA LYS A 49 -1.89 -12.08 16.48
C LYS A 49 -3.35 -12.55 16.42
N ARG A 50 -3.98 -12.55 15.25
CA ARG A 50 -5.40 -12.93 15.08
C ARG A 50 -5.59 -14.44 15.11
N SER A 51 -6.72 -14.91 15.62
CA SER A 51 -7.05 -16.34 15.58
C SER A 51 -7.33 -16.82 14.14
N ASP A 52 -7.22 -18.12 13.87
CA ASP A 52 -7.55 -18.67 12.55
C ASP A 52 -9.04 -18.48 12.20
N LYS A 53 -9.92 -18.52 13.21
CA LYS A 53 -11.34 -18.22 13.06
C LYS A 53 -11.53 -16.80 12.54
N GLU A 54 -10.83 -15.83 13.12
CA GLU A 54 -10.89 -14.43 12.71
C GLU A 54 -10.38 -14.25 11.26
N VAL A 55 -9.27 -14.89 10.91
CA VAL A 55 -8.74 -14.85 9.54
C VAL A 55 -9.74 -15.44 8.54
N ASN A 56 -10.36 -16.58 8.86
CA ASN A 56 -11.37 -17.20 8.00
C ASN A 56 -12.63 -16.32 7.85
N LEU A 57 -13.10 -15.70 8.93
CA LEU A 57 -14.22 -14.77 8.88
C LEU A 57 -13.89 -13.55 8.00
N GLN A 58 -12.66 -13.03 8.10
CA GLN A 58 -12.24 -11.91 7.28
C GLN A 58 -12.12 -12.27 5.79
N ILE A 59 -11.65 -13.47 5.46
CA ILE A 59 -11.64 -14.00 4.09
C ILE A 59 -13.08 -14.05 3.56
N PHE A 60 -14.01 -14.63 4.33
CA PHE A 60 -15.42 -14.71 3.94
C PHE A 60 -16.03 -13.33 3.68
N LYS A 61 -15.86 -12.39 4.62
CA LYS A 61 -16.34 -11.00 4.47
C LYS A 61 -15.76 -10.31 3.24
N THR A 62 -14.45 -10.49 3.00
CA THR A 62 -13.78 -9.90 1.84
C THR A 62 -14.33 -10.49 0.54
N SER A 63 -14.61 -11.80 0.50
CA SER A 63 -15.22 -12.46 -0.65
C SER A 63 -16.64 -11.96 -0.94
N GLU A 64 -17.48 -11.83 0.08
CA GLU A 64 -18.84 -11.28 -0.07
C GLU A 64 -18.80 -9.84 -0.60
N GLU A 65 -17.88 -9.02 -0.08
CA GLU A 65 -17.71 -7.65 -0.54
C GLU A 65 -17.26 -7.60 -2.00
N MET A 66 -16.32 -8.46 -2.41
CA MET A 66 -15.92 -8.58 -3.82
C MET A 66 -17.12 -8.89 -4.73
N MET A 67 -17.96 -9.85 -4.33
CA MET A 67 -19.16 -10.20 -5.10
C MET A 67 -20.14 -9.03 -5.22
N ASN A 68 -20.31 -8.26 -4.14
CA ASN A 68 -21.17 -7.08 -4.15
C ASN A 68 -20.63 -5.98 -5.08
N VAL A 69 -19.33 -5.70 -5.03
CA VAL A 69 -18.67 -4.74 -5.92
C VAL A 69 -18.77 -5.16 -7.38
N GLU A 70 -18.58 -6.45 -7.69
CA GLU A 70 -18.73 -6.97 -9.04
C GLU A 70 -20.16 -6.84 -9.58
N ARG A 71 -21.17 -7.11 -8.75
CA ARG A 71 -22.59 -6.87 -9.11
C ARG A 71 -22.83 -5.38 -9.37
N HIS A 72 -22.28 -4.50 -8.53
CA HIS A 72 -22.42 -3.07 -8.67
C HIS A 72 -21.74 -2.56 -9.96
N LEU A 73 -20.54 -3.04 -10.27
CA LEU A 73 -19.84 -2.76 -11.53
C LEU A 73 -20.65 -3.19 -12.75
N LYS A 74 -21.27 -4.39 -12.70
CA LYS A 74 -22.17 -4.82 -13.77
C LYS A 74 -23.31 -3.82 -13.96
N HIS A 75 -23.92 -3.35 -12.87
CA HIS A 75 -25.00 -2.36 -12.96
C HIS A 75 -24.52 -1.01 -13.53
N LEU A 76 -23.40 -0.48 -13.05
CA LEU A 76 -22.82 0.78 -13.55
C LEU A 76 -22.47 0.69 -15.03
N ARG A 77 -21.92 -0.43 -15.50
CA ARG A 77 -21.64 -0.66 -16.93
C ARG A 77 -22.91 -0.64 -17.78
N HIS A 78 -24.01 -1.22 -17.30
CA HIS A 78 -25.31 -1.11 -17.97
C HIS A 78 -25.85 0.32 -17.96
N GLN A 79 -25.67 1.06 -16.86
CA GLN A 79 -26.04 2.48 -16.81
C GLN A 79 -25.23 3.31 -17.82
N LEU A 80 -23.93 3.06 -17.93
CA LEU A 80 -23.05 3.74 -18.87
C LEU A 80 -23.51 3.50 -20.31
N ALA A 81 -23.73 2.24 -20.70
CA ALA A 81 -24.18 1.89 -22.04
C ALA A 81 -25.49 2.57 -22.46
N ARG A 82 -26.39 2.86 -21.50
CA ARG A 82 -27.65 3.57 -21.77
C ARG A 82 -27.49 5.08 -21.91
N ASN A 83 -26.50 5.66 -21.25
CA ASN A 83 -26.30 7.11 -21.16
C ASN A 83 -25.22 7.64 -22.12
N GLU A 84 -24.37 6.77 -22.66
CA GLU A 84 -23.22 7.15 -23.49
C GLU A 84 -23.58 8.01 -24.70
N SER A 85 -24.75 7.77 -25.31
CA SER A 85 -25.26 8.56 -26.45
C SER A 85 -26.20 9.70 -26.08
N LYS A 86 -26.66 9.78 -24.82
CA LYS A 86 -27.72 10.71 -24.39
C LYS A 86 -27.21 11.86 -23.53
N ASP A 87 -26.33 11.55 -22.58
CA ASP A 87 -25.82 12.54 -21.63
C ASP A 87 -24.34 12.23 -21.33
N ARG A 88 -23.48 13.01 -21.97
CA ARG A 88 -22.02 12.89 -21.81
C ARG A 88 -21.58 13.17 -20.38
N LYS A 89 -22.20 14.13 -19.68
CA LYS A 89 -21.82 14.48 -18.31
C LYS A 89 -22.18 13.35 -17.34
N MET A 90 -23.36 12.75 -17.51
CA MET A 90 -23.75 11.56 -16.74
C MET A 90 -22.85 10.37 -17.09
N ALA A 91 -22.54 10.15 -18.37
CA ALA A 91 -21.63 9.08 -18.79
C ALA A 91 -20.23 9.23 -18.15
N ASP A 92 -19.68 10.44 -18.12
CA ASP A 92 -18.37 10.70 -17.49
C ASP A 92 -18.42 10.48 -15.97
N GLN A 93 -19.51 10.85 -15.28
CA GLN A 93 -19.69 10.53 -13.85
C GLN A 93 -19.78 9.03 -13.60
N VAL A 94 -20.50 8.29 -14.45
CA VAL A 94 -20.60 6.83 -14.33
C VAL A 94 -19.24 6.16 -14.61
N ARG A 95 -18.47 6.66 -15.59
CA ARG A 95 -17.09 6.19 -15.85
C ARG A 95 -16.18 6.38 -14.63
N GLN A 96 -16.25 7.54 -13.98
CA GLN A 96 -15.47 7.79 -12.76
C GLN A 96 -15.86 6.79 -11.65
N LYS A 97 -17.16 6.59 -11.42
CA LYS A 97 -17.64 5.61 -10.45
C LYS A 97 -17.17 4.19 -10.76
N ILE A 98 -17.13 3.80 -12.04
CA ILE A 98 -16.61 2.49 -12.47
C ILE A 98 -15.12 2.39 -12.10
N ALA A 99 -14.31 3.41 -12.41
CA ALA A 99 -12.89 3.42 -12.09
C ALA A 99 -12.63 3.30 -10.58
N ASP A 100 -13.39 4.04 -9.76
CA ASP A 100 -13.28 3.97 -8.30
C ASP A 100 -13.62 2.57 -7.76
N GLN A 101 -14.69 1.95 -8.29
CA GLN A 101 -15.12 0.61 -7.91
C GLN A 101 -14.14 -0.48 -8.39
N GLU A 102 -13.52 -0.32 -9.56
CA GLU A 102 -12.48 -1.22 -10.05
C GLU A 102 -11.21 -1.13 -9.20
N SER A 103 -10.80 0.07 -8.81
CA SER A 103 -9.70 0.28 -7.87
C SER A 103 -9.98 -0.39 -6.52
N TYR A 104 -11.19 -0.21 -6.00
CA TYR A 104 -11.60 -0.85 -4.75
C TYR A 104 -11.61 -2.38 -4.85
N LEU A 105 -12.14 -2.93 -5.95
CA LEU A 105 -12.11 -4.38 -6.21
C LEU A 105 -10.67 -4.91 -6.22
N GLN A 106 -9.73 -4.16 -6.80
CA GLN A 106 -8.33 -4.54 -6.82
C GLN A 106 -7.73 -4.57 -5.41
N GLN A 107 -8.07 -3.59 -4.56
CA GLN A 107 -7.65 -3.59 -3.15
C GLN A 107 -8.20 -4.81 -2.40
N LEU A 108 -9.47 -5.15 -2.61
CA LEU A 108 -10.09 -6.34 -2.00
C LEU A 108 -9.40 -7.62 -2.46
N LYS A 109 -9.03 -7.75 -3.74
CA LYS A 109 -8.27 -8.89 -4.27
C LYS A 109 -6.92 -9.02 -3.60
N THR A 110 -6.16 -7.93 -3.47
CA THR A 110 -4.87 -7.92 -2.77
C THR A 110 -5.02 -8.29 -1.28
N SER A 111 -6.06 -7.78 -0.62
CA SER A 111 -6.38 -8.12 0.77
C SER A 111 -6.68 -9.60 0.92
N SER A 112 -7.56 -10.15 0.07
CA SER A 112 -7.92 -11.57 0.05
C SER A 112 -6.70 -12.47 -0.17
N GLN A 113 -5.84 -12.13 -1.14
CA GLN A 113 -4.60 -12.86 -1.40
C GLN A 113 -3.66 -12.86 -0.20
N THR A 114 -3.57 -11.73 0.51
CA THR A 114 -2.74 -11.61 1.72
C THR A 114 -3.25 -12.51 2.84
N LEU A 115 -4.56 -12.52 3.08
CA LEU A 115 -5.20 -13.36 4.10
C LEU A 115 -5.05 -14.86 3.78
N GLU A 116 -5.24 -15.25 2.52
CA GLU A 116 -5.05 -16.64 2.08
C GLU A 116 -3.60 -17.09 2.19
N SER A 117 -2.64 -16.24 1.80
CA SER A 117 -1.21 -16.53 1.94
C SER A 117 -0.82 -16.75 3.40
N HIS A 118 -1.35 -15.91 4.28
CA HIS A 118 -1.11 -16.01 5.72
C HIS A 118 -1.76 -17.27 6.33
N LYS A 119 -2.98 -17.62 5.92
CA LYS A 119 -3.65 -18.86 6.33
C LYS A 119 -2.84 -20.09 5.91
N LYS A 120 -2.34 -20.12 4.67
CA LYS A 120 -1.48 -21.21 4.17
C LYS A 120 -0.19 -21.33 4.97
N SER A 121 0.49 -20.21 5.22
CA SER A 121 1.72 -20.17 6.01
C SER A 121 1.52 -20.74 7.43
N ARG A 122 0.43 -20.35 8.10
CA ARG A 122 0.08 -20.89 9.42
C ARG A 122 -0.22 -22.38 9.41
N SER A 123 -0.97 -22.85 8.42
CA SER A 123 -1.27 -24.26 8.28
C SER A 123 0.00 -25.09 8.07
N ALA A 124 0.94 -24.59 7.27
CA ALA A 124 2.23 -25.24 7.07
C ALA A 124 3.06 -25.28 8.36
N HIS A 125 3.13 -24.16 9.09
CA HIS A 125 3.82 -24.11 10.39
C HIS A 125 3.23 -25.12 11.38
N LYS A 126 1.90 -25.16 11.54
CA LYS A 126 1.24 -26.12 12.45
C LYS A 126 1.60 -27.57 12.12
N LYS A 127 1.65 -27.92 10.83
CA LYS A 127 2.04 -29.26 10.38
C LYS A 127 3.50 -29.59 10.76
N LEU A 128 4.39 -28.60 10.78
CA LEU A 128 5.80 -28.78 11.12
C LEU A 128 6.09 -28.75 12.62
N THR A 129 5.17 -28.23 13.44
CA THR A 129 5.38 -28.10 14.89
C THR A 129 4.63 -29.12 15.73
N ILE A 130 3.74 -29.91 15.13
CA ILE A 130 3.02 -31.00 15.81
C ILE A 130 3.70 -32.31 15.39
N PHE A 131 4.65 -32.74 16.20
CA PHE A 131 5.33 -34.05 16.16
C PHE A 131 5.41 -34.56 17.59
#